data_AF-A0A7C3GDD0-F1
#
_entry.id   AF-A0A7C3GDD0-F1
#
_cell.length_a   1.000
_cell.length_b   1.000
_cell.length_c   1.000
_cell.angle_alpha   90.00
_cell.angle_beta   90.00
_cell.angle_gamma   90.00
#
_symmetry.space_group_name_H-M   'P 1'
#
loop_
_entity.id
_entity.type
_entity.pdbx_description
1 polymer ?
#
loop_
_entity_poly.entity_id
_entity_poly.type
_entity_poly.pdbx_seq_one_letter_code
_entity_poly.pdbx_strand_id
1 'polypeptide(L)'
;MHYAEIAVHEPKIQGVFHYHIPPELAEAVQPGAVVVVPFGQRQVYGVVLRLLPTPAVPETKPVLSVPAPEVALTPLQLRLAEQIAADTLASLSACIALMLPPGVLQAADTRYHLTAEAPAADALPPDLHETERRLLALLHTRGPLRGRQFDRALPRHNWRAAAARLQRRGWLESEPVLPKPHLPRNTVRMARLAVPQAEALGLPLEHLSRREATARRRRKVLEALAAQSPREVAALRAETDARPGDLEALARLGLVERYTETRRRAPLADLTEPPPPGPPP
;
A
#
# COMPACT_ATOMS: atom_id res chain seq x y z
N MET A 1 -15.09 15.36 -27.45
CA MET A 1 -14.89 15.01 -26.03
C MET A 1 -15.02 13.51 -25.91
N HIS A 2 -14.16 12.87 -25.11
CA HIS A 2 -14.26 11.44 -24.82
C HIS A 2 -14.75 11.25 -23.39
N TYR A 3 -15.53 10.20 -23.17
CA TYR A 3 -16.07 9.86 -21.86
C TYR A 3 -15.57 8.49 -21.43
N ALA A 4 -15.52 8.26 -20.13
CA ALA A 4 -15.21 6.98 -19.55
C ALA A 4 -16.36 6.53 -18.65
N GLU A 5 -16.74 5.27 -18.76
CA GLU A 5 -17.53 4.60 -17.74
C GLU A 5 -16.59 4.02 -16.69
N ILE A 6 -16.77 4.41 -15.44
CA ILE A 6 -15.85 4.11 -14.34
C ILE A 6 -16.59 3.41 -13.22
N ALA A 7 -16.09 2.24 -12.80
CA ALA A 7 -16.48 1.60 -11.56
C ALA A 7 -15.77 2.29 -10.38
N VAL A 8 -16.54 2.97 -9.54
CA VAL A 8 -16.01 3.71 -8.38
C VAL A 8 -15.78 2.76 -7.21
N HIS A 9 -14.60 2.87 -6.57
CA HIS A 9 -14.25 2.11 -5.38
C HIS A 9 -14.75 2.81 -4.10
N GLU A 10 -16.05 2.68 -3.83
CA GLU A 10 -16.68 3.20 -2.61
C GLU A 10 -17.49 2.09 -1.91
N PRO A 11 -17.19 1.73 -0.64
CA PRO A 11 -17.79 0.57 0.03
C PRO A 11 -19.31 0.56 0.13
N LYS A 12 -19.95 1.73 0.14
CA LYS A 12 -21.40 1.89 0.34
C LYS A 12 -22.18 2.09 -0.96
N ILE A 13 -21.50 2.17 -2.10
CA ILE A 13 -22.12 2.46 -3.39
C ILE A 13 -21.77 1.32 -4.35
N GLN A 14 -22.82 0.81 -4.99
CA GLN A 14 -22.70 -0.14 -6.09
C GLN A 14 -23.11 0.60 -7.36
N GLY A 15 -22.25 0.61 -8.38
CA GLY A 15 -22.58 1.24 -9.65
C GLY A 15 -21.38 1.69 -10.46
N VAL A 16 -21.69 2.10 -11.69
CA VAL A 16 -20.77 2.66 -12.66
C VAL A 16 -21.21 4.08 -12.99
N PHE A 17 -20.26 4.98 -13.22
CA PHE A 17 -20.52 6.40 -13.40
C PHE A 17 -19.75 6.94 -14.60
N HIS A 18 -20.32 7.95 -15.26
CA HIS A 18 -19.77 8.50 -16.48
C HIS A 18 -19.03 9.80 -16.18
N TYR A 19 -17.79 9.89 -16.66
CA TYR A 19 -16.92 11.05 -16.51
C TYR A 19 -16.41 11.50 -17.87
N HIS A 20 -16.16 12.79 -18.05
CA HIS A 20 -15.42 13.25 -19.22
C HIS A 20 -13.93 13.16 -18.98
N ILE A 21 -13.18 12.94 -20.05
CA ILE A 21 -11.73 12.80 -20.04
C ILE A 21 -11.13 14.16 -20.46
N PRO A 22 -10.41 14.86 -19.57
CA PRO A 22 -9.67 16.05 -19.95
C PRO A 22 -8.64 15.73 -21.05
N PRO A 23 -8.39 16.64 -22.01
CA PRO A 23 -7.45 16.41 -23.11
C PRO A 23 -6.06 15.95 -22.65
N GLU A 24 -5.56 16.50 -21.54
CA GLU A 24 -4.27 16.17 -20.93
C GLU A 24 -4.18 14.73 -20.39
N LEU A 25 -5.31 14.06 -20.17
CA LEU A 25 -5.38 12.68 -19.71
C LEU A 25 -5.83 11.69 -20.80
N ALA A 26 -6.06 12.16 -22.02
CA ALA A 26 -6.65 11.36 -23.10
C ALA A 26 -5.84 10.10 -23.44
N GLU A 27 -4.51 10.17 -23.38
CA GLU A 27 -3.65 9.02 -23.66
C GLU A 27 -3.60 8.02 -22.48
N ALA A 28 -3.59 8.55 -21.25
CA ALA A 28 -3.42 7.75 -20.04
C ALA A 28 -4.72 7.03 -19.60
N VAL A 29 -5.88 7.57 -19.95
CA VAL A 29 -7.18 6.99 -19.59
C VAL A 29 -7.58 5.94 -20.62
N GLN A 30 -7.24 4.68 -20.31
CA GLN A 30 -7.60 3.50 -21.12
C GLN A 30 -8.46 2.54 -20.31
N PRO A 31 -9.24 1.64 -20.95
CA PRO A 31 -9.91 0.54 -20.25
C PRO A 31 -8.93 -0.23 -19.35
N GLY A 32 -9.34 -0.45 -18.10
CA GLY A 32 -8.55 -1.08 -17.06
C GLY A 32 -7.69 -0.13 -16.23
N ALA A 33 -7.49 1.12 -16.67
CA ALA A 33 -6.70 2.09 -15.94
C ALA A 33 -7.34 2.45 -14.59
N VAL A 34 -6.49 2.57 -13.57
CA VAL A 34 -6.88 3.12 -12.27
C VAL A 34 -6.88 4.65 -12.37
N VAL A 35 -7.94 5.28 -11.91
CA VAL A 35 -8.16 6.73 -12.01
C VAL A 35 -8.63 7.31 -10.69
N VAL A 36 -8.39 8.62 -10.50
CA VAL A 36 -9.03 9.40 -9.43
C VAL A 36 -10.14 10.25 -10.03
N VAL A 37 -11.32 10.20 -9.41
CA VAL A 37 -12.50 10.96 -9.83
C VAL A 37 -13.18 11.66 -8.65
N PRO A 38 -13.89 12.78 -8.89
CA PRO A 38 -14.74 13.37 -7.87
C PRO A 38 -16.00 12.52 -7.65
N PHE A 39 -16.38 12.32 -6.40
CA PHE A 39 -17.59 11.60 -6.02
C PHE A 39 -18.22 12.23 -4.77
N GLY A 40 -19.35 12.92 -4.94
CA GLY A 40 -19.91 13.81 -3.92
C GLY A 40 -18.93 14.95 -3.57
N GLN A 41 -18.63 15.10 -2.29
CA GLN A 41 -17.68 16.10 -1.74
C GLN A 41 -16.24 15.57 -1.62
N ARG A 42 -15.96 14.35 -2.06
CA ARG A 42 -14.65 13.69 -1.91
C ARG A 42 -14.10 13.23 -3.26
N GLN A 43 -12.83 12.86 -3.25
CA GLN A 43 -12.18 12.17 -4.36
C GLN A 43 -12.05 10.69 -4.01
N VAL A 44 -12.21 9.83 -5.00
CA VAL A 44 -12.18 8.37 -4.86
C VAL A 44 -11.40 7.76 -6.01
N TYR A 45 -10.87 6.56 -5.80
CA TYR A 45 -10.36 5.77 -6.91
C TYR A 45 -11.50 5.12 -7.67
N GLY A 46 -11.27 4.88 -8.95
CA GLY A 46 -12.10 4.03 -9.78
C GLY A 46 -11.26 3.31 -10.83
N VAL A 47 -11.89 2.40 -11.55
CA VAL A 47 -11.30 1.72 -12.70
C VAL A 47 -12.14 1.99 -13.93
N VAL A 48 -11.48 2.38 -15.02
CA VAL A 48 -12.14 2.61 -16.31
C VAL A 48 -12.58 1.25 -16.86
N LEU A 49 -13.87 1.10 -17.11
CA LEU A 49 -14.42 -0.12 -17.71
C LEU A 49 -14.34 -0.06 -19.23
N ARG A 50 -14.81 1.07 -19.78
CA ARG A 50 -14.81 1.34 -21.23
C ARG A 50 -14.85 2.83 -21.52
N LEU A 51 -14.39 3.17 -22.72
CA LEU A 51 -14.51 4.50 -23.29
C LEU A 51 -15.85 4.62 -24.02
N LEU A 52 -16.47 5.79 -23.95
CA LEU A 52 -17.79 6.07 -24.50
C LEU A 52 -17.74 7.32 -25.39
N PRO A 53 -18.47 7.33 -26.52
CA PRO A 53 -18.64 8.53 -27.34
C PRO A 53 -19.57 9.54 -26.68
N THR A 54 -20.54 9.09 -25.88
CA THR A 54 -21.55 9.93 -25.22
C THR A 54 -21.81 9.46 -23.79
N PRO A 55 -22.03 10.38 -22.84
CA PRO A 55 -22.37 10.04 -21.46
C PRO A 55 -23.86 9.70 -21.32
N ALA A 56 -24.22 8.96 -20.27
CA ALA A 56 -25.61 8.69 -19.92
C ALA A 56 -26.31 9.89 -19.25
N VAL A 57 -25.54 10.91 -18.86
CA VAL A 57 -26.01 12.10 -18.16
C VAL A 57 -25.50 13.37 -18.85
N PRO A 58 -26.28 14.46 -18.86
CA PRO A 58 -25.91 15.69 -19.57
C PRO A 58 -24.69 16.38 -18.95
N GLU A 59 -24.57 16.36 -17.62
CA GLU A 59 -23.45 16.95 -16.89
C GLU A 59 -22.56 15.86 -16.31
N THR A 60 -21.29 15.86 -16.71
CA THR A 60 -20.27 14.93 -16.21
C THR A 60 -19.19 15.67 -15.46
N LYS A 61 -18.59 15.01 -14.48
CA LYS A 61 -17.39 15.50 -13.80
C LYS A 61 -16.12 15.04 -14.55
N PRO A 62 -14.99 15.73 -14.41
CA PRO A 62 -13.73 15.32 -15.04
C PRO A 62 -13.11 14.11 -14.34
N VAL A 63 -12.36 13.31 -15.09
CA VAL A 63 -11.29 12.47 -14.51
C VAL A 63 -10.18 13.39 -14.01
N LEU A 64 -9.70 13.18 -12.77
CA LEU A 64 -8.72 14.07 -12.14
C LEU A 64 -7.28 13.66 -12.38
N SER A 65 -6.98 12.36 -12.35
CA SER A 65 -5.63 11.84 -12.59
C SER A 65 -5.63 10.33 -12.83
N VAL A 66 -4.51 9.83 -13.36
CA VAL A 66 -4.17 8.40 -13.50
C VAL A 66 -2.99 8.12 -12.55
N PRO A 67 -3.25 7.75 -11.29
CA PRO A 67 -2.23 7.76 -10.23
C PRO A 67 -1.25 6.58 -10.27
N ALA A 68 -1.55 5.52 -11.03
CA ALA A 68 -0.72 4.33 -11.20
C ALA A 68 -0.84 3.82 -12.64
N PRO A 69 -0.26 4.53 -13.63
CA PRO A 69 -0.40 4.18 -15.05
C PRO A 69 0.17 2.79 -15.39
N GLU A 70 1.10 2.28 -14.59
CA GLU A 70 1.66 0.93 -14.72
C GLU A 70 0.73 -0.18 -14.23
N VAL A 71 -0.37 0.17 -13.55
CA VAL A 71 -1.37 -0.76 -13.03
C VAL A 71 -2.66 -0.61 -13.82
N ALA A 72 -2.89 -1.54 -14.72
CA ALA A 72 -4.13 -1.64 -15.46
C ALA A 72 -4.65 -3.08 -15.48
N LEU A 73 -5.97 -3.22 -15.40
CA LEU A 73 -6.61 -4.50 -15.67
C LEU A 73 -6.65 -4.77 -17.17
N THR A 74 -6.41 -6.02 -17.54
CA THR A 74 -6.57 -6.48 -18.93
C THR A 74 -8.05 -6.58 -19.30
N PRO A 75 -8.39 -6.56 -20.61
CA PRO A 75 -9.77 -6.78 -21.05
C PRO A 75 -10.37 -8.10 -20.53
N LEU A 76 -9.57 -9.16 -20.43
CA LEU A 76 -10.02 -10.45 -19.89
C LEU A 76 -10.37 -10.35 -18.40
N GLN A 77 -9.55 -9.62 -17.61
CA GLN A 77 -9.82 -9.39 -16.19
C GLN A 77 -11.08 -8.53 -15.99
N LEU A 78 -11.29 -7.51 -16.81
CA LEU A 78 -12.52 -6.71 -16.74
C LEU A 78 -13.77 -7.56 -16.99
N ARG A 79 -13.76 -8.36 -18.07
CA ARG A 79 -14.85 -9.30 -18.38
C ARG A 79 -15.08 -10.32 -17.25
N LEU A 80 -14.01 -10.85 -16.69
CA LEU A 80 -14.09 -11.77 -15.56
C LEU A 80 -14.69 -11.09 -14.33
N ALA A 81 -14.34 -9.84 -14.04
CA ALA A 81 -14.89 -9.10 -12.92
C ALA A 81 -16.39 -8.84 -13.10
N GLU A 82 -16.82 -8.49 -14.32
CA GLU A 82 -18.24 -8.34 -14.69
C GLU A 82 -19.00 -9.66 -14.52
N GLN A 83 -18.44 -10.78 -15.00
CA GLN A 83 -19.04 -12.11 -14.86
C GLN A 83 -19.20 -12.50 -13.39
N ILE A 84 -18.15 -12.36 -12.58
CA ILE A 84 -18.21 -12.67 -11.13
C ILE A 84 -19.26 -11.81 -10.44
N ALA A 85 -19.31 -10.51 -10.75
CA ALA A 85 -20.28 -9.60 -10.16
C ALA A 85 -21.72 -9.99 -10.51
N ALA A 86 -21.97 -10.37 -11.77
CA ALA A 86 -23.27 -10.85 -12.23
C ALA A 86 -23.68 -12.18 -11.55
N ASP A 87 -22.77 -13.15 -11.48
CA ASP A 87 -23.05 -14.50 -10.96
C ASP A 87 -23.22 -14.52 -9.44
N THR A 88 -22.55 -13.61 -8.73
CA THR A 88 -22.53 -13.59 -7.25
C THR A 88 -23.33 -12.46 -6.63
N LEU A 89 -23.89 -11.56 -7.45
CA LEU A 89 -24.52 -10.30 -7.02
C LEU A 89 -23.60 -9.42 -6.14
N ALA A 90 -22.28 -9.63 -6.24
CA ALA A 90 -21.29 -8.79 -5.58
C ALA A 90 -21.14 -7.45 -6.33
N SER A 91 -20.61 -6.43 -5.65
CA SER A 91 -20.32 -5.17 -6.34
C SER A 91 -19.17 -5.34 -7.33
N LEU A 92 -19.35 -4.83 -8.56
CA LEU A 92 -18.29 -4.87 -9.58
C LEU A 92 -16.99 -4.25 -9.08
N SER A 93 -17.07 -3.16 -8.31
CA SER A 93 -15.91 -2.50 -7.69
C SER A 93 -15.18 -3.38 -6.67
N ALA A 94 -15.87 -4.29 -5.97
CA ALA A 94 -15.24 -5.25 -5.08
C ALA A 94 -14.55 -6.38 -5.86
N CYS A 95 -15.20 -6.90 -6.91
CA CYS A 95 -14.59 -7.90 -7.79
C CYS A 95 -13.32 -7.36 -8.45
N ILE A 96 -13.35 -6.12 -8.95
CA ILE A 96 -12.20 -5.41 -9.52
C ILE A 96 -11.09 -5.23 -8.48
N ALA A 97 -11.43 -4.83 -7.25
CA ALA A 97 -10.44 -4.59 -6.20
C ALA A 97 -9.64 -5.85 -5.84
N LEU A 98 -10.23 -7.04 -5.96
CA LEU A 98 -9.55 -8.33 -5.73
C LEU A 98 -8.52 -8.67 -6.81
N MET A 99 -8.65 -8.11 -8.01
CA MET A 99 -7.72 -8.34 -9.12
C MET A 99 -6.51 -7.40 -9.10
N LEU A 100 -6.55 -6.36 -8.26
CA LEU A 100 -5.50 -5.36 -8.15
C LEU A 100 -4.57 -5.64 -6.97
N PRO A 101 -3.28 -5.23 -7.07
CA PRO A 101 -2.38 -5.33 -5.94
C PRO A 101 -2.92 -4.58 -4.71
N PRO A 102 -2.68 -5.10 -3.49
CA PRO A 102 -3.11 -4.42 -2.28
C PRO A 102 -2.46 -3.05 -2.19
N GLY A 103 -3.26 -2.04 -1.85
CA GLY A 103 -2.81 -0.67 -1.66
C GLY A 103 -2.91 0.25 -2.88
N VAL A 104 -3.38 -0.26 -4.03
CA VAL A 104 -3.72 0.56 -5.22
C VAL A 104 -5.02 1.31 -5.02
N LEU A 105 -6.13 0.59 -4.79
CA LEU A 105 -7.43 1.17 -4.51
C LEU A 105 -7.57 1.43 -3.01
N GLN A 106 -6.95 2.51 -2.52
CA GLN A 106 -7.10 2.93 -1.14
C GLN A 106 -8.49 3.54 -0.93
N ALA A 107 -9.18 3.17 0.15
CA ALA A 107 -10.42 3.85 0.50
C ALA A 107 -10.15 5.34 0.82
N ALA A 108 -11.04 6.22 0.36
CA ALA A 108 -11.06 7.61 0.80
C ALA A 108 -11.23 7.66 2.32
N ASP A 109 -10.52 8.59 2.95
CA ASP A 109 -10.54 8.80 4.40
C ASP A 109 -10.86 10.27 4.70
N THR A 110 -11.08 10.59 5.96
CA THR A 110 -11.27 11.96 6.43
C THR A 110 -10.14 12.29 7.38
N ARG A 111 -9.39 13.36 7.09
CA ARG A 111 -8.39 13.90 8.00
C ARG A 111 -9.04 14.99 8.86
N TYR A 112 -8.75 14.96 10.15
CA TYR A 112 -9.19 15.94 11.11
C TYR A 112 -8.00 16.71 11.66
N HIS A 113 -8.15 18.02 11.80
CA HIS A 113 -7.16 18.92 12.36
C HIS A 113 -7.81 19.94 13.31
N LEU A 114 -7.01 20.44 14.25
CA LEU A 114 -7.43 21.51 15.14
C LEU A 114 -7.42 22.83 14.39
N THR A 115 -8.41 23.67 14.69
CA THR A 115 -8.47 25.05 14.19
C THR A 115 -7.66 25.99 15.08
N ALA A 116 -7.49 27.24 14.64
CA ALA A 116 -6.87 28.28 15.45
C ALA A 116 -7.69 28.64 16.71
N GLU A 117 -8.99 28.34 16.71
CA GLU A 117 -9.90 28.59 17.85
C GLU A 117 -9.88 27.46 18.88
N ALA A 118 -9.20 26.34 18.59
CA ALA A 118 -9.11 25.22 19.49
C ALA A 118 -8.31 25.58 20.76
N PRO A 119 -8.79 25.21 21.97
CA PRO A 119 -8.06 25.47 23.21
C PRO A 119 -6.72 24.73 23.21
N ALA A 120 -5.71 25.39 23.78
CA ALA A 120 -4.40 24.78 24.03
C ALA A 120 -4.53 23.54 24.92
N ALA A 121 -3.58 22.60 24.80
CA ALA A 121 -3.61 21.33 25.53
C ALA A 121 -3.75 21.50 27.05
N ASP A 122 -3.15 22.55 27.61
CA ASP A 122 -3.15 22.82 29.05
C ASP A 122 -4.34 23.68 29.52
N ALA A 123 -5.17 24.16 28.59
CA ALA A 123 -6.30 25.04 28.85
C ALA A 123 -7.65 24.44 28.40
N LEU A 124 -7.77 23.11 28.47
CA LEU A 124 -8.98 22.40 28.05
C LEU A 124 -10.14 22.65 29.05
N PRO A 125 -11.33 23.03 28.56
CA PRO A 125 -12.46 23.29 29.45
C PRO A 125 -12.89 22.09 30.30
N PRO A 126 -13.28 22.31 31.57
CA PRO A 126 -13.60 21.24 32.51
C PRO A 126 -14.90 20.50 32.15
N ASP A 127 -15.78 21.08 31.34
CA ASP A 127 -17.07 20.51 30.91
C ASP A 127 -16.96 19.48 29.77
N LEU A 128 -15.77 19.31 29.18
CA LEU A 128 -15.59 18.39 28.04
C LEU A 128 -15.89 16.94 28.40
N HIS A 129 -16.52 16.20 27.49
CA HIS A 129 -16.62 14.75 27.66
C HIS A 129 -15.24 14.08 27.58
N GLU A 130 -15.06 12.96 28.26
CA GLU A 130 -13.80 12.23 28.29
C GLU A 130 -13.26 11.91 26.87
N THR A 131 -14.14 11.49 25.97
CA THR A 131 -13.76 11.18 24.58
C THR A 131 -13.31 12.43 23.80
N GLU A 132 -13.89 13.60 24.08
CA GLU A 132 -13.47 14.86 23.44
C GLU A 132 -12.07 15.26 23.91
N ARG A 133 -11.81 15.17 25.23
CA ARG A 133 -10.47 15.43 25.78
C ARG A 133 -9.43 14.50 25.18
N ARG A 134 -9.73 13.19 25.11
CA ARG A 134 -8.82 12.20 24.50
C ARG A 134 -8.55 12.50 23.02
N LEU A 135 -9.57 12.92 22.27
CA LEU A 135 -9.44 13.29 20.86
C LEU A 135 -8.55 14.54 20.69
N LEU A 136 -8.83 15.60 21.45
CA LEU A 136 -8.03 16.84 21.42
C LEU A 136 -6.58 16.58 21.84
N ALA A 137 -6.36 15.83 22.92
CA ALA A 137 -5.02 15.46 23.36
C ALA A 137 -4.23 14.68 22.30
N LEU A 138 -4.89 13.75 21.59
CA LEU A 138 -4.27 13.01 20.48
C LEU A 138 -3.86 13.94 19.32
N LEU A 139 -4.72 14.90 18.96
CA LEU A 139 -4.41 15.86 17.90
C LEU A 139 -3.31 16.84 18.31
N HIS A 140 -3.28 17.30 19.56
CA HIS A 140 -2.18 18.10 20.09
C HIS A 140 -0.85 17.35 20.08
N THR A 141 -0.86 16.06 20.40
CA THR A 141 0.37 15.25 20.48
C THR A 141 0.88 14.79 19.11
N ARG A 142 -0.03 14.43 18.19
CA ARG A 142 0.33 13.77 16.92
C ARG A 142 0.07 14.63 15.68
N GLY A 143 -0.51 15.81 15.83
CA GLY A 143 -0.99 16.63 14.74
C GLY A 143 -2.25 16.05 14.07
N PRO A 144 -2.53 16.44 12.81
CA PRO A 144 -3.71 15.98 12.07
C PRO A 144 -3.75 14.46 11.90
N LEU A 145 -4.92 13.87 12.19
CA LEU A 145 -5.12 12.42 12.15
C LEU A 145 -6.32 12.05 11.27
N ARG A 146 -6.23 10.88 10.63
CA ARG A 146 -7.32 10.29 9.85
C ARG A 146 -8.30 9.53 10.72
N GLY A 147 -9.54 9.37 10.26
CA GLY A 147 -10.57 8.61 10.95
C GLY A 147 -10.12 7.21 11.36
N ARG A 148 -9.44 6.48 10.47
CA ARG A 148 -8.87 5.15 10.78
C ARG A 148 -7.82 5.18 11.89
N GLN A 149 -7.07 6.27 12.03
CA GLN A 149 -6.08 6.42 13.09
C GLN A 149 -6.77 6.65 14.44
N PHE A 150 -7.90 7.35 14.47
CA PHE A 150 -8.75 7.43 15.66
C PHE A 150 -9.41 6.10 16.00
N ASP A 151 -9.92 5.36 15.02
CA ASP A 151 -10.49 4.02 15.24
C ASP A 151 -9.49 3.09 15.96
N ARG A 152 -8.20 3.18 15.61
CA ARG A 152 -7.11 2.42 16.25
C ARG A 152 -6.67 2.99 17.61
N ALA A 153 -6.64 4.31 17.75
CA ALA A 153 -6.12 4.98 18.96
C ALA A 153 -7.16 5.08 20.09
N LEU A 154 -8.44 5.13 19.74
CA LEU A 154 -9.58 5.24 20.67
C LEU A 154 -10.56 4.08 20.44
N PRO A 155 -10.11 2.81 20.59
CA PRO A 155 -10.99 1.67 20.42
C PRO A 155 -12.14 1.76 21.44
N ARG A 156 -13.35 1.38 21.02
CA ARG A 156 -14.58 1.37 21.84
C ARG A 156 -15.09 2.75 22.31
N HIS A 157 -14.48 3.84 21.88
CA HIS A 157 -14.99 5.18 22.14
C HIS A 157 -15.75 5.69 20.91
N ASN A 158 -16.88 6.36 21.12
CA ASN A 158 -17.61 7.02 20.03
C ASN A 158 -16.93 8.35 19.65
N TRP A 159 -15.71 8.25 19.12
CA TRP A 159 -14.91 9.43 18.75
C TRP A 159 -15.58 10.23 17.63
N ARG A 160 -16.42 9.60 16.78
CA ARG A 160 -17.17 10.29 15.71
C ARG A 160 -18.18 11.29 16.27
N ALA A 161 -18.91 10.91 17.32
CA ALA A 161 -19.81 11.84 18.01
C ALA A 161 -19.04 12.96 18.73
N ALA A 162 -17.90 12.64 19.34
CA ALA A 162 -17.02 13.64 19.95
C ALA A 162 -16.46 14.63 18.91
N ALA A 163 -16.00 14.13 17.76
CA ALA A 163 -15.54 14.96 16.65
C ALA A 163 -16.65 15.91 16.17
N ALA A 164 -17.87 15.42 15.95
CA ALA A 164 -18.99 16.26 15.53
C ALA A 164 -19.35 17.36 16.55
N ARG A 165 -19.22 17.10 17.87
CA ARG A 165 -19.40 18.13 18.90
C ARG A 165 -18.29 19.17 18.87
N LEU A 166 -17.03 18.75 18.70
CA LEU A 166 -15.89 19.66 18.59
C LEU A 166 -15.94 20.50 17.30
N GLN A 167 -16.43 19.95 16.20
CA GLN A 167 -16.69 20.70 14.96
C GLN A 167 -17.75 21.78 15.16
N ARG A 168 -18.85 21.47 15.87
CA ARG A 168 -19.87 22.46 16.22
C ARG A 168 -19.35 23.57 17.14
N ARG A 169 -18.32 23.29 17.93
CA ARG A 169 -17.62 24.29 18.76
C ARG A 169 -16.59 25.10 17.97
N GLY A 170 -16.36 24.80 16.69
CA GLY A 170 -15.35 25.47 15.86
C GLY A 170 -13.91 25.01 16.13
N TRP A 171 -13.68 24.01 16.98
CA TRP A 171 -12.33 23.59 17.41
C TRP A 171 -11.71 22.50 16.55
N LEU A 172 -12.53 21.88 15.72
CA LEU A 172 -12.13 20.79 14.86
C LEU A 172 -12.64 21.04 13.45
N GLU A 173 -11.79 20.82 12.47
CA GLU A 173 -12.15 20.78 11.07
C GLU A 173 -11.83 19.42 10.48
N SER A 174 -12.45 19.11 9.35
CA SER A 174 -12.22 17.86 8.65
C SER A 174 -12.18 18.08 7.15
N GLU A 175 -11.22 17.44 6.49
CA GLU A 175 -11.08 17.45 5.04
C GLU A 175 -11.08 16.01 4.49
N PRO A 176 -11.69 15.78 3.32
CA PRO A 176 -11.57 14.51 2.62
C PRO A 176 -10.13 14.33 2.14
N VAL A 177 -9.55 13.15 2.37
CA VAL A 177 -8.24 12.78 1.87
C VAL A 177 -8.31 11.47 1.11
N LEU A 178 -7.74 11.44 -0.08
CA LEU A 178 -7.48 10.21 -0.80
C LEU A 178 -6.02 9.80 -0.57
N PRO A 179 -5.73 8.70 0.16
CA PRO A 179 -4.36 8.22 0.33
C PRO A 179 -3.77 7.84 -1.02
N LYS A 180 -2.55 8.28 -1.33
CA LYS A 180 -1.83 7.90 -2.56
C LYS A 180 -1.72 6.37 -2.67
N PRO A 181 -1.75 5.81 -3.89
CA PRO A 181 -1.57 4.37 -4.04
C PRO A 181 -0.16 4.01 -3.56
N HIS A 182 -0.05 2.86 -2.89
CA HIS A 182 1.24 2.33 -2.47
C HIS A 182 1.33 0.90 -2.97
N LEU A 183 2.19 0.68 -3.97
CA LEU A 183 2.48 -0.63 -4.50
C LEU A 183 3.56 -1.29 -3.64
N PRO A 184 3.21 -2.28 -2.79
CA PRO A 184 4.22 -2.99 -2.02
C PRO A 184 5.13 -3.75 -3.00
N ARG A 185 6.38 -3.31 -3.10
CA ARG A 185 7.39 -4.06 -3.84
C ARG A 185 7.76 -5.28 -3.00
N ASN A 186 7.70 -6.46 -3.60
CA ASN A 186 8.17 -7.67 -2.95
C ASN A 186 9.70 -7.62 -2.90
N THR A 187 10.24 -7.24 -1.75
CA THR A 187 11.67 -7.09 -1.54
C THR A 187 12.22 -8.24 -0.71
N VAL A 188 13.37 -8.77 -1.12
CA VAL A 188 14.11 -9.78 -0.36
C VAL A 188 15.42 -9.20 0.13
N ARG A 189 15.78 -9.52 1.37
CA ARG A 189 17.05 -9.11 1.97
C ARG A 189 18.13 -10.07 1.50
N MET A 190 19.15 -9.53 0.84
CA MET A 190 20.27 -10.26 0.28
C MET A 190 21.54 -9.98 1.08
N ALA A 191 22.46 -10.93 1.05
CA ALA A 191 23.83 -10.76 1.53
C ALA A 191 24.82 -11.33 0.50
N ARG A 192 25.95 -10.66 0.37
CA ARG A 192 27.10 -11.13 -0.44
C ARG A 192 28.40 -10.89 0.31
N LEU A 193 29.46 -11.58 -0.06
CA LEU A 193 30.80 -11.22 0.42
C LEU A 193 31.18 -9.83 -0.10
N ALA A 194 31.69 -8.99 0.80
CA ALA A 194 32.23 -7.68 0.45
C ALA A 194 33.75 -7.74 0.16
N VAL A 195 34.38 -8.85 0.51
CA VAL A 195 35.82 -9.12 0.32
C VAL A 195 36.00 -10.40 -0.51
N PRO A 196 37.19 -10.63 -1.12
CA PRO A 196 37.49 -11.87 -1.80
C PRO A 196 37.32 -13.10 -0.89
N GLN A 197 36.90 -14.22 -1.47
CA GLN A 197 36.64 -15.48 -0.74
C GLN A 197 37.83 -15.93 0.12
N ALA A 198 39.05 -15.83 -0.40
CA ALA A 198 40.26 -16.22 0.32
C ALA A 198 40.47 -15.40 1.61
N GLU A 199 40.16 -14.10 1.56
CA GLU A 199 40.26 -13.22 2.73
C GLU A 199 39.17 -13.55 3.76
N ALA A 200 37.91 -13.68 3.33
CA ALA A 200 36.80 -14.02 4.22
C ALA A 200 37.02 -15.35 4.98
N LEU A 201 37.59 -16.36 4.31
CA LEU A 201 37.85 -17.67 4.90
C LEU A 201 39.16 -17.72 5.70
N GLY A 202 40.15 -16.90 5.33
CA GLY A 202 41.47 -16.87 5.96
C GLY A 202 41.53 -16.13 7.31
N LEU A 203 40.58 -15.25 7.61
CA LEU A 203 40.56 -14.49 8.87
C LEU A 203 40.44 -15.41 10.09
N PRO A 204 41.24 -15.29 11.16
CA PRO A 204 41.12 -16.17 12.32
C PRO A 204 39.81 -15.93 13.10
N LEU A 205 39.33 -16.93 13.84
CA LEU A 205 38.02 -16.90 14.51
C LEU A 205 37.86 -15.73 15.49
N GLU A 206 38.94 -15.32 16.15
CA GLU A 206 38.98 -14.19 17.07
C GLU A 206 38.62 -12.85 16.43
N HIS A 207 38.93 -12.67 15.13
CA HIS A 207 38.53 -11.48 14.37
C HIS A 207 37.03 -11.48 14.10
N LEU A 208 36.40 -12.66 14.05
CA LEU A 208 34.96 -12.77 13.84
C LEU A 208 34.17 -12.53 15.12
N SER A 209 34.68 -12.91 16.29
CA SER A 209 34.06 -12.64 17.60
C SER A 209 34.95 -13.15 18.76
N ARG A 210 34.93 -12.45 19.90
CA ARG A 210 35.56 -12.91 21.16
C ARG A 210 34.94 -14.19 21.73
N ARG A 211 33.64 -14.40 21.50
CA ARG A 211 32.93 -15.62 21.93
C ARG A 211 33.04 -16.68 20.84
N GLU A 212 33.64 -17.82 21.16
CA GLU A 212 33.92 -18.91 20.21
C GLU A 212 32.65 -19.40 19.49
N ALA A 213 31.58 -19.69 20.22
CA ALA A 213 30.32 -20.14 19.63
C ALA A 213 29.75 -19.13 18.61
N THR A 214 29.97 -17.83 18.81
CA THR A 214 29.53 -16.78 17.88
C THR A 214 30.47 -16.65 16.69
N ALA A 215 31.78 -16.78 16.91
CA ALA A 215 32.77 -16.80 15.84
C ALA A 215 32.52 -17.97 14.87
N ARG A 216 32.24 -19.17 15.40
CA ARG A 216 31.91 -20.35 14.59
C ARG A 216 30.63 -20.16 13.75
N ARG A 217 29.55 -19.58 14.31
CA ARG A 217 28.35 -19.24 13.52
C ARG A 217 28.65 -18.25 12.40
N ARG A 218 29.44 -17.21 12.69
CA ARG A 218 29.84 -16.19 11.70
C ARG A 218 30.72 -16.79 10.61
N ARG A 219 31.64 -17.70 10.96
CA ARG A 219 32.43 -18.46 9.98
C ARG A 219 31.54 -19.24 9.02
N LYS A 220 30.56 -19.98 9.54
CA LYS A 220 29.60 -20.74 8.70
C LYS A 220 28.86 -19.84 7.70
N VAL A 221 28.51 -18.61 8.10
CA VAL A 221 27.91 -17.61 7.19
C VAL A 221 28.87 -17.24 6.07
N LEU A 222 30.15 -16.98 6.40
CA LEU A 222 31.18 -16.66 5.39
C LEU A 222 31.44 -17.84 4.46
N GLU A 223 31.45 -19.07 4.96
CA GLU A 223 31.58 -20.31 4.17
C GLU A 223 30.38 -20.50 3.22
N ALA A 224 29.15 -20.30 3.71
CA ALA A 224 27.95 -20.41 2.88
C ALA A 224 27.91 -19.34 1.77
N LEU A 225 28.35 -18.11 2.06
CA LEU A 225 28.47 -17.04 1.07
C LEU A 225 29.66 -17.25 0.12
N ALA A 226 30.74 -17.86 0.59
CA ALA A 226 31.89 -18.23 -0.23
C ALA A 226 31.53 -19.32 -1.25
N ALA A 227 30.69 -20.29 -0.87
CA ALA A 227 30.22 -21.33 -1.77
C ALA A 227 29.26 -20.79 -2.84
N GLN A 228 28.36 -19.89 -2.46
CA GLN A 228 27.42 -19.26 -3.37
C GLN A 228 27.07 -17.85 -2.87
N SER A 229 27.30 -16.84 -3.71
CA SER A 229 27.00 -15.44 -3.43
C SER A 229 26.51 -14.74 -4.71
N PRO A 230 25.48 -13.88 -4.64
CA PRO A 230 24.73 -13.46 -3.47
C PRO A 230 23.69 -14.50 -3.00
N ARG A 231 23.24 -14.42 -1.73
CA ARG A 231 22.18 -15.27 -1.18
C ARG A 231 21.17 -14.52 -0.33
N GLU A 232 19.96 -15.08 -0.23
CA GLU A 232 18.91 -14.57 0.65
C GLU A 232 19.31 -14.72 2.12
N VAL A 233 19.16 -13.65 2.89
CA VAL A 233 19.45 -13.62 4.33
C VAL A 233 18.65 -14.67 5.10
N ALA A 234 17.41 -14.93 4.67
CA ALA A 234 16.56 -15.95 5.30
C ALA A 234 17.15 -17.36 5.10
N ALA A 235 17.58 -17.69 3.87
CA ALA A 235 18.19 -18.98 3.55
C ALA A 235 19.52 -19.18 4.30
N LEU A 236 20.39 -18.16 4.32
CA LEU A 236 21.63 -18.20 5.08
C LEU A 236 21.38 -18.50 6.56
N ARG A 237 20.41 -17.82 7.18
CA ARG A 237 20.10 -18.04 8.60
C ARG A 237 19.54 -19.43 8.88
N ALA A 238 18.75 -19.99 7.96
CA ALA A 238 18.21 -21.33 8.08
C ALA A 238 19.29 -22.41 7.96
N GLU A 239 20.31 -22.19 7.13
CA GLU A 239 21.39 -23.15 6.89
C GLU A 239 22.52 -23.06 7.93
N THR A 240 22.82 -21.87 8.45
CA THR A 240 24.00 -21.63 9.29
C THR A 240 23.68 -21.36 10.77
N ASP A 241 22.41 -21.49 11.18
CA ASP A 241 21.89 -21.10 12.50
C ASP A 241 22.20 -19.64 12.89
N ALA A 242 22.43 -18.77 11.91
CA ALA A 242 22.86 -17.40 12.17
C ALA A 242 21.74 -16.55 12.78
N ARG A 243 22.11 -15.73 13.77
CA ARG A 243 21.21 -14.77 14.40
C ARG A 243 21.23 -13.44 13.61
N PRO A 244 20.18 -12.60 13.69
CA PRO A 244 20.16 -11.31 12.99
C PRO A 244 21.39 -10.43 13.25
N GLY A 245 21.92 -10.46 14.49
CA GLY A 245 23.10 -9.71 14.88
C GLY A 245 24.43 -10.26 14.32
N ASP A 246 24.48 -11.50 13.85
CA ASP A 246 25.71 -12.08 13.27
C ASP A 246 26.01 -11.46 11.91
N LEU A 247 25.00 -11.38 11.03
CA LEU A 247 25.09 -10.70 9.73
C LEU A 247 25.31 -9.20 9.85
N GLU A 248 24.77 -8.57 10.89
CA GLU A 248 25.01 -7.15 11.14
C GLU A 248 26.46 -6.89 11.58
N ALA A 249 27.00 -7.74 12.45
CA ALA A 249 28.39 -7.63 12.87
C ALA A 249 29.37 -7.91 11.71
N LEU A 250 29.11 -8.92 10.88
CA LEU A 250 29.93 -9.20 9.69
C LEU A 250 29.90 -8.04 8.69
N ALA A 251 28.77 -7.35 8.56
CA ALA A 251 28.68 -6.14 7.75
C ALA A 251 29.46 -4.96 8.34
N ARG A 252 29.41 -4.77 9.67
CA ARG A 252 30.23 -3.75 10.34
C ARG A 252 31.74 -4.02 10.24
N LEU A 253 32.14 -5.29 10.17
CA LEU A 253 33.52 -5.71 9.92
C LEU A 253 33.93 -5.57 8.44
N GLY A 254 33.02 -5.15 7.55
CA GLY A 254 33.30 -5.01 6.12
C GLY A 254 33.41 -6.33 5.36
N LEU A 255 33.04 -7.46 5.97
CA LEU A 255 33.18 -8.79 5.35
C LEU A 255 31.96 -9.19 4.51
N VAL A 256 30.78 -8.67 4.86
CA VAL A 256 29.51 -8.98 4.20
C VAL A 256 28.78 -7.70 3.86
N GLU A 257 28.38 -7.55 2.60
CA GLU A 257 27.48 -6.48 2.18
C GLU A 257 26.04 -6.97 2.27
N ARG A 258 25.16 -6.14 2.84
CA ARG A 258 23.72 -6.42 2.95
C ARG A 258 22.96 -5.39 2.15
N TYR A 259 22.11 -5.87 1.25
CA TYR A 259 21.27 -5.02 0.42
C TYR A 259 19.87 -5.61 0.29
N THR A 260 18.97 -4.85 -0.30
CA THR A 260 17.59 -5.28 -0.56
C THR A 260 17.39 -5.31 -2.06
N GLU A 261 16.85 -6.41 -2.56
CA GLU A 261 16.59 -6.60 -3.99
C GLU A 261 15.09 -6.78 -4.22
N THR A 262 14.58 -6.18 -5.29
CA THR A 262 13.17 -6.37 -5.67
C THR A 262 13.04 -7.70 -6.42
N ARG A 263 12.30 -8.64 -5.84
CA ARG A 263 12.06 -9.95 -6.46
C ARG A 263 10.67 -9.99 -7.07
N ARG A 264 10.61 -10.13 -8.40
CA ARG A 264 9.36 -10.38 -9.11
C ARG A 264 8.86 -11.78 -8.73
N ARG A 265 7.62 -11.90 -8.25
CA ARG A 265 6.99 -13.20 -8.07
C ARG A 265 6.69 -13.77 -9.46
N ALA A 266 7.26 -14.94 -9.76
CA ALA A 266 6.94 -15.70 -10.96
C ALA A 266 6.46 -17.10 -10.54
N PRO A 267 5.30 -17.22 -9.85
CA PRO A 267 4.81 -18.49 -9.32
C PRO A 267 4.45 -19.50 -10.42
N LEU A 268 4.31 -19.02 -11.67
CA LEU A 268 4.05 -19.84 -12.86
C LEU A 268 5.31 -20.01 -13.72
N ALA A 269 6.50 -19.60 -13.26
CA ALA A 269 7.74 -19.79 -14.04
C ALA A 269 8.03 -21.27 -14.31
N ASP A 270 7.56 -22.15 -13.41
CA ASP A 270 7.73 -23.60 -13.52
C ASP A 270 6.59 -24.26 -14.32
N LEU A 271 5.54 -23.51 -14.71
CA LEU A 271 4.48 -24.02 -15.56
C LEU A 271 4.87 -23.86 -17.03
N THR A 272 5.16 -24.98 -17.67
CA THR A 272 5.50 -25.08 -19.09
C THR A 272 4.30 -25.32 -19.99
N GLU A 273 3.12 -25.59 -19.42
CA GLU A 273 1.92 -25.87 -20.20
C GLU A 273 1.28 -24.58 -20.73
N PRO A 274 1.03 -24.49 -22.06
CA PRO A 274 0.26 -23.39 -22.62
C PRO A 274 -1.18 -23.45 -22.10
N PRO A 275 -1.85 -22.29 -21.96
CA PRO A 275 -3.26 -22.26 -21.55
C PRO A 275 -4.10 -23.08 -22.54
N PRO A 276 -5.14 -23.80 -22.07
CA PRO A 276 -6.03 -24.55 -22.94
C PRO A 276 -6.69 -23.62 -23.97
N PRO A 277 -6.98 -24.11 -25.19
CA PRO A 277 -7.66 -23.31 -26.20
C PRO A 277 -8.99 -22.79 -25.66
N GLY A 278 -9.26 -21.50 -25.91
CA GLY A 278 -10.50 -20.86 -25.47
C GLY A 278 -11.75 -21.55 -26.04
N PRO A 279 -12.93 -21.33 -25.42
CA PRO A 279 -14.18 -21.89 -25.95
C PRO A 279 -14.45 -21.38 -27.38
N PRO A 280 -15.04 -22.23 -28.26
CA PRO A 280 -15.36 -21.83 -29.63
C PRO A 280 -16.33 -20.63 -29.67
N PRO A 281 -16.33 -19.87 -30.78
CA PRO A 281 -17.12 -18.65 -30.94
C PRO A 281 -18.62 -18.86 -30.85
#